data_AF-A0A4V1SQ50-F1
#
_entry.id   AF-A0A4V1SQ50-F1
#
_cell.length_a   1.000
_cell.length_b   1.000
_cell.length_c   1.000
_cell.angle_alpha   90.00
_cell.angle_beta   90.00
_cell.angle_gamma   90.00
#
_symmetry.space_group_name_H-M   'P 1'
#
loop_
_entity.id
_entity.type
_entity.pdbx_description
1 polymer ?
#
loop_
_entity_poly.entity_id
_entity_poly.type
_entity_poly.pdbx_seq_one_letter_code
_entity_poly.pdbx_strand_id
1 'polypeptide(L)'
;MARAFRLPASVSALLRNAVMGLAVTALAACATGGGLYGAIPGDNRPHAAVDRARTMPVQGIDVARYQENVDFAKARAAGTHFVFMKATEGKDYVDPNFRTNWQRARDAGMPRGAYHFM
;
A
#
# COMPACT_ATOMS: atom_id res chain seq x y z
N MET A 1 -0.49 -55.45 10.59
CA MET A 1 -0.52 -54.34 11.57
C MET A 1 0.75 -53.51 11.40
N ALA A 2 0.69 -52.31 10.83
CA ALA A 2 1.87 -51.50 10.50
C ALA A 2 2.36 -50.71 11.72
N ARG A 3 3.64 -50.86 12.08
CA ARG A 3 4.30 -50.08 13.13
C ARG A 3 4.58 -48.67 12.61
N ALA A 4 3.98 -47.66 13.24
CA ALA A 4 4.28 -46.26 12.98
C ALA A 4 5.70 -45.94 13.49
N PHE A 5 6.62 -45.64 12.57
CA PHE A 5 7.97 -45.18 12.88
C PHE A 5 7.90 -43.76 13.47
N ARG A 6 8.07 -43.62 14.79
CA ARG A 6 8.13 -42.32 15.46
C ARG A 6 9.57 -41.80 15.44
N LEU A 7 9.79 -40.64 14.84
CA LEU A 7 11.10 -39.98 14.83
C LEU A 7 11.50 -39.57 16.26
N PRO A 8 12.80 -39.67 16.62
CA PRO A 8 13.29 -39.22 17.92
C PRO A 8 13.09 -37.71 18.09
N ALA A 9 12.83 -37.28 19.32
CA ALA A 9 12.44 -35.90 19.66
C ALA A 9 13.42 -34.82 19.15
N SER A 10 14.72 -35.14 19.09
CA SER A 10 15.77 -34.28 18.53
C SER A 10 15.58 -34.00 17.03
N VAL A 11 15.16 -35.00 16.25
CA VAL A 11 14.89 -34.87 14.82
C VAL A 11 13.61 -34.06 14.59
N SER A 12 12.61 -34.21 15.45
CA SER A 12 11.37 -33.41 15.39
C SER A 12 11.61 -31.93 15.76
N ALA A 13 12.50 -31.66 16.72
CA ALA A 13 12.91 -30.31 17.09
C ALA A 13 13.75 -29.62 16.01
N LEU A 14 14.69 -30.36 15.39
CA LEU A 14 15.47 -29.88 14.25
C LEU A 14 14.59 -29.55 13.04
N LEU A 15 13.62 -30.40 12.71
CA LEU A 15 12.64 -30.13 11.65
C LEU A 15 11.78 -28.89 11.96
N ARG A 16 11.31 -28.75 13.20
CA ARG A 16 10.53 -27.56 13.61
C ARG A 16 11.34 -26.27 13.51
N ASN A 17 12.59 -26.29 13.96
CA ASN A 17 13.48 -25.14 13.88
C ASN A 17 13.85 -24.79 12.44
N ALA A 18 14.06 -25.80 11.58
CA ALA A 18 14.32 -25.59 10.16
C ALA A 18 13.10 -24.97 9.45
N VAL A 19 11.88 -25.46 9.74
CA VAL A 19 10.63 -24.91 9.19
C VAL A 19 10.40 -23.48 9.67
N MET A 20 10.62 -23.19 10.96
CA MET A 20 10.55 -21.82 11.50
C MET A 20 11.59 -20.90 10.85
N GLY A 21 12.82 -21.37 10.67
CA GLY A 21 13.88 -20.61 10.01
C GLY A 21 13.53 -20.26 8.55
N LEU A 22 13.01 -21.22 7.79
CA LEU A 22 12.54 -21.01 6.42
C LEU A 22 11.34 -20.07 6.34
N ALA A 23 10.43 -20.12 7.31
CA ALA A 23 9.30 -19.19 7.37
C ALA A 23 9.77 -17.75 7.61
N VAL A 24 10.71 -17.54 8.56
CA VAL A 24 11.24 -16.22 8.88
C VAL A 24 12.00 -15.61 7.68
N THR A 25 12.79 -16.40 6.95
CA THR A 25 13.49 -15.91 5.75
C THR A 25 12.54 -15.59 4.60
N ALA A 26 11.50 -16.40 4.39
CA ALA A 26 10.48 -16.13 3.38
C ALA A 26 9.68 -14.85 3.68
N LEU A 27 9.32 -14.62 4.94
CA LEU A 27 8.65 -13.38 5.38
C LEU A 27 9.54 -12.15 5.22
N ALA A 28 10.84 -12.26 5.51
CA ALA A 28 11.80 -11.16 5.31
C ALA A 28 12.00 -10.82 3.82
N ALA A 29 11.93 -11.81 2.92
CA ALA A 29 12.03 -11.59 1.48
C ALA A 29 10.83 -10.80 0.90
N CYS A 30 9.66 -10.90 1.51
CA CYS A 30 8.50 -10.07 1.16
C CYS A 30 8.55 -8.65 1.74
N ALA A 31 9.45 -8.39 2.70
CA ALA A 31 9.57 -7.09 3.37
C ALA A 31 10.47 -6.09 2.61
N THR A 32 11.16 -6.50 1.55
CA THR A 32 11.85 -5.56 0.64
C THR A 32 10.83 -4.89 -0.27
N GLY A 33 10.03 -4.00 0.32
CA GLY A 33 9.05 -3.15 -0.35
C GLY A 33 9.72 -2.11 -1.24
N GLY A 34 10.26 -2.54 -2.37
CA GLY A 34 10.31 -1.69 -3.55
C GLY A 34 8.94 -1.78 -4.22
N GLY A 35 8.23 -0.66 -4.37
CA GLY A 35 7.00 -0.63 -5.16
C GLY A 35 7.26 -1.15 -6.59
N LEU A 36 6.18 -1.35 -7.36
CA LEU A 36 6.22 -1.85 -8.75
C LEU A 36 7.07 -0.99 -9.74
N TYR A 37 7.68 0.09 -9.25
CA TYR A 37 8.56 0.98 -9.97
C TYR A 37 9.92 1.02 -9.26
N GLY A 38 11.00 0.70 -9.99
CA GLY A 38 12.36 0.90 -9.51
C GLY A 38 12.62 2.39 -9.22
N ALA A 39 13.60 2.68 -8.36
CA ALA A 39 13.99 4.06 -8.08
C ALA A 39 14.37 4.77 -9.39
N ILE A 40 13.70 5.88 -9.71
CA ILE A 40 13.97 6.69 -10.90
C ILE A 40 15.26 7.48 -10.64
N PRO A 41 16.37 7.22 -11.34
CA PRO A 41 17.62 7.92 -11.10
C PRO A 41 17.46 9.43 -11.31
N GLY A 42 17.78 10.22 -10.29
CA GLY A 42 17.64 11.69 -10.32
C GLY A 42 16.39 12.23 -9.62
N ASP A 43 15.38 11.39 -9.35
CA ASP A 43 14.16 11.76 -8.59
C ASP A 43 14.26 11.36 -7.10
N ASN A 44 15.46 10.93 -6.67
CA ASN A 44 15.71 10.39 -5.33
C ASN A 44 15.82 11.48 -4.25
N ARG A 45 15.83 12.75 -4.64
CA ARG A 45 16.00 13.88 -3.72
C ARG A 45 14.80 14.81 -3.86
N PRO A 46 13.74 14.58 -3.08
CA PRO A 46 12.58 15.44 -3.09
C PRO A 46 12.99 16.88 -2.74
N HIS A 47 12.22 17.86 -3.23
CA HIS A 47 12.36 19.23 -2.76
C HIS A 47 12.17 19.29 -1.24
N ALA A 48 12.90 20.14 -0.51
CA ALA A 48 12.89 20.17 0.96
C ALA A 48 11.48 20.31 1.58
N ALA A 49 10.55 20.94 0.86
CA ALA A 49 9.15 21.02 1.29
C ALA A 49 8.45 19.65 1.31
N VAL A 50 8.81 18.73 0.41
CA VAL A 50 8.29 17.35 0.38
C VAL A 50 8.84 16.56 1.57
N ASP A 51 10.13 16.70 1.88
CA ASP A 51 10.72 16.07 3.06
C ASP A 51 10.04 16.54 4.34
N ARG A 52 9.78 17.86 4.46
CA ARG A 52 9.01 18.43 5.56
C ARG A 52 7.57 17.88 5.59
N ALA A 53 6.92 17.70 4.45
CA ALA A 53 5.55 17.17 4.40
C ALA A 53 5.48 15.74 4.97
N ARG A 54 6.50 14.91 4.76
CA ARG A 54 6.56 13.54 5.30
C ARG A 54 6.63 13.48 6.84
N THR A 55 7.05 14.56 7.50
CA THR A 55 7.11 14.63 8.98
C THR A 55 5.85 15.22 9.61
N MET A 56 4.90 15.71 8.82
CA MET A 56 3.65 16.27 9.33
C MET A 56 2.73 15.16 9.87
N PRO A 57 1.97 15.41 10.93
CA PRO A 57 1.15 14.38 11.58
C PRO A 57 -0.08 13.94 10.76
N VAL A 58 -0.53 14.77 9.82
CA VAL A 58 -1.69 14.48 8.96
C VAL A 58 -1.21 14.18 7.55
N GLN A 59 -1.31 12.91 7.15
CA GLN A 59 -0.95 12.44 5.82
C GLN A 59 -2.21 12.15 4.99
N GLY A 60 -2.09 12.32 3.68
CA GLY A 60 -3.14 12.03 2.71
C GLY A 60 -2.57 11.42 1.44
N ILE A 61 -3.46 11.02 0.54
CA ILE A 61 -3.11 10.48 -0.77
C ILE A 61 -3.77 11.29 -1.88
N ASP A 62 -3.25 11.19 -3.09
CA ASP A 62 -3.97 11.58 -4.31
C ASP A 62 -4.29 10.35 -5.17
N VAL A 63 -5.42 10.39 -5.86
CA VAL A 63 -5.88 9.30 -6.72
C VAL A 63 -6.48 9.84 -8.02
N ALA A 64 -6.39 9.02 -9.06
CA ALA A 64 -7.02 9.22 -10.35
C ALA A 64 -7.53 7.85 -10.88
N ARG A 65 -7.89 7.78 -12.16
CA ARG A 65 -8.30 6.53 -12.82
C ARG A 65 -7.28 5.39 -12.69
N TYR A 66 -6.00 5.69 -12.52
CA TYR A 66 -4.91 4.71 -12.55
C TYR A 66 -4.87 3.74 -11.36
N GLN A 67 -5.47 4.10 -10.22
CA GLN A 67 -5.54 3.22 -9.06
C GLN A 67 -6.73 2.24 -9.12
N GLU A 68 -7.64 2.42 -10.08
CA GLU A 68 -8.84 1.60 -10.29
C GLU A 68 -9.73 1.47 -9.03
N ASN A 69 -9.54 0.44 -8.21
CA ASN A 69 -10.42 0.08 -7.09
C ASN A 69 -9.81 0.41 -5.73
N VAL A 70 -9.77 1.70 -5.39
CA VAL A 70 -9.27 2.17 -4.10
C VAL A 70 -10.23 1.79 -2.96
N ASP A 71 -9.71 1.10 -1.95
CA ASP A 71 -10.40 0.84 -0.68
C ASP A 71 -10.10 1.96 0.32
N PHE A 72 -11.00 2.95 0.38
CA PHE A 72 -10.84 4.11 1.25
C PHE A 72 -11.02 3.79 2.74
N ALA A 73 -11.78 2.74 3.08
CA ALA A 73 -11.93 2.34 4.48
C ALA A 73 -10.62 1.73 4.99
N LYS A 74 -10.00 0.87 4.20
CA LYS A 74 -8.66 0.32 4.49
C LYS A 74 -7.59 1.40 4.52
N ALA A 75 -7.59 2.33 3.56
CA ALA A 75 -6.64 3.45 3.56
C ALA A 75 -6.76 4.31 4.82
N ARG A 76 -8.00 4.61 5.25
CA ARG A 76 -8.26 5.37 6.47
C ARG A 76 -7.78 4.62 7.72
N ALA A 77 -8.06 3.33 7.81
CA ALA A 77 -7.57 2.48 8.89
C ALA A 77 -6.03 2.39 8.93
N ALA A 78 -5.37 2.52 7.78
CA ALA A 78 -3.92 2.55 7.65
C ALA A 78 -3.27 3.92 7.91
N GLY A 79 -4.04 4.92 8.37
CA GLY A 79 -3.51 6.25 8.72
C GLY A 79 -3.56 7.29 7.60
N THR A 80 -4.32 7.06 6.53
CA THR A 80 -4.65 8.11 5.55
C THR A 80 -5.79 8.96 6.10
N HIS A 81 -5.60 10.28 6.17
CA HIS A 81 -6.56 11.19 6.80
C HIS A 81 -7.41 11.98 5.79
N PHE A 82 -6.97 12.11 4.55
CA PHE A 82 -7.70 12.79 3.48
C PHE A 82 -7.26 12.27 2.11
N VAL A 83 -8.05 12.57 1.08
CA VAL A 83 -7.72 12.25 -0.32
C VAL A 83 -8.01 13.41 -1.26
N PHE A 84 -7.08 13.69 -2.18
CA PHE A 84 -7.36 14.51 -3.37
C PHE A 84 -7.63 13.61 -4.58
N MET A 85 -8.61 13.97 -5.40
CA MET A 85 -9.05 13.16 -6.53
C MET A 85 -9.01 13.97 -7.82
N LYS A 86 -8.44 13.40 -8.88
CA LYS A 86 -8.50 14.01 -10.20
C LYS A 86 -9.95 14.07 -10.65
N ALA A 87 -10.43 15.26 -10.96
CA ALA A 87 -11.77 15.46 -11.53
C ALA A 87 -11.70 15.61 -13.05
N THR A 88 -10.76 16.43 -13.52
CA THR A 88 -10.66 16.81 -14.93
C THR A 88 -9.20 16.93 -15.38
N GLU A 89 -8.97 16.83 -16.69
CA GLU A 89 -7.68 16.99 -17.36
C GLU A 89 -7.85 17.82 -18.64
N GLY A 90 -6.96 18.80 -18.84
CA GLY A 90 -6.99 19.67 -20.01
C GLY A 90 -8.32 20.38 -20.20
N LYS A 91 -8.82 20.43 -21.43
CA LYS A 91 -10.05 21.19 -21.72
C LYS A 91 -11.33 20.39 -21.49
N ASP A 92 -11.30 19.09 -21.78
CA ASP A 92 -12.49 18.29 -22.06
C ASP A 92 -12.47 16.87 -21.49
N TYR A 93 -11.43 16.49 -20.76
CA TYR A 93 -11.37 15.16 -20.16
C TYR A 93 -11.88 15.18 -18.71
N VAL A 94 -12.83 14.28 -18.41
CA VAL A 94 -13.31 14.01 -17.05
C VAL A 94 -12.77 12.64 -16.62
N ASP A 95 -12.20 12.56 -15.41
CA ASP A 95 -11.72 11.29 -14.91
C ASP A 95 -12.90 10.31 -14.69
N PRO A 96 -12.91 9.14 -15.35
CA PRO A 96 -14.05 8.22 -15.32
C PRO A 96 -14.33 7.66 -13.93
N ASN A 97 -13.33 7.62 -13.05
CA ASN A 97 -13.47 7.08 -11.70
C ASN A 97 -13.81 8.17 -10.68
N PHE A 98 -13.83 9.45 -11.05
CA PHE A 98 -14.03 10.55 -10.11
C PHE A 98 -15.31 10.40 -9.29
N ARG A 99 -16.47 10.21 -9.93
CA ARG A 99 -17.76 10.11 -9.21
C ARG A 99 -17.80 8.90 -8.28
N THR A 100 -17.30 7.77 -8.74
CA THR A 100 -17.25 6.52 -7.96
C THR A 100 -16.34 6.68 -6.75
N ASN A 101 -15.12 7.20 -6.94
CA ASN A 101 -14.18 7.42 -5.85
C ASN A 101 -14.68 8.48 -4.87
N TRP A 102 -15.29 9.56 -5.38
CA TRP A 102 -15.89 10.60 -4.55
C TRP A 102 -16.94 10.04 -3.60
N GLN A 103 -17.79 9.15 -4.10
CA GLN A 103 -18.82 8.49 -3.31
C GLN A 103 -18.22 7.49 -2.32
N ARG A 104 -17.32 6.61 -2.77
CA ARG A 104 -16.67 5.61 -1.90
C ARG A 104 -15.87 6.25 -0.76
N ALA A 105 -15.16 7.36 -1.01
CA ALA A 105 -14.47 8.10 0.04
C ALA A 105 -15.45 8.75 1.02
N ARG A 106 -16.60 9.26 0.55
CA ARG A 106 -17.68 9.75 1.44
C ARG A 106 -18.15 8.66 2.39
N ASP A 107 -18.44 7.49 1.84
CA ASP A 107 -19.04 6.40 2.59
C ASP A 107 -18.05 5.81 3.60
N ALA A 108 -16.75 5.90 3.32
CA ALA A 108 -15.67 5.57 4.25
C ALA A 108 -15.39 6.67 5.30
N GLY A 109 -16.10 7.80 5.28
CA GLY A 109 -15.86 8.93 6.18
C GLY A 109 -14.50 9.62 5.95
N MET A 110 -13.96 9.55 4.73
CA MET A 110 -12.70 10.18 4.34
C MET A 110 -12.96 11.61 3.81
N PRO A 111 -12.38 12.66 4.42
CA PRO A 111 -12.31 14.00 3.84
C PRO A 111 -11.72 13.95 2.42
N ARG A 112 -12.34 14.67 1.48
CA ARG A 112 -11.98 14.58 0.05
C ARG A 112 -11.99 15.93 -0.64
N GLY A 113 -11.00 16.13 -1.52
CA GLY A 113 -10.88 17.28 -2.41
C GLY A 113 -10.79 16.85 -3.87
N ALA A 114 -11.08 17.76 -4.79
CA ALA A 114 -10.97 17.55 -6.22
C ALA A 114 -9.86 18.42 -6.81
N TYR A 115 -9.15 17.94 -7.83
CA TYR A 115 -8.19 18.74 -8.57
C TYR A 115 -8.38 18.64 -10.09
N HIS A 116 -7.91 19.66 -10.78
CA HIS A 116 -7.82 19.75 -12.23
C HIS A 116 -6.36 19.59 -12.67
N PHE A 117 -6.11 18.83 -13.73
CA PHE A 117 -4.79 18.71 -14.32
C PHE A 117 -4.71 19.56 -15.60
N MET A 118 -3.75 20.49 -15.66
CA MET A 118 -3.55 21.40 -16.80
C MET A 118 -2.88 20.71 -18.00
#